data_AF-A0A7Z9RYF9-F1
#
_entry.id   AF-A0A7Z9RYF9-F1
#
_cell.length_a   1.000
_cell.length_b   1.000
_cell.length_c   1.000
_cell.angle_alpha   90.00
_cell.angle_beta   90.00
_cell.angle_gamma   90.00
#
_symmetry.space_group_name_H-M   'P 1'
#
loop_
_entity.id
_entity.type
_entity.pdbx_description
1 polymer ?
#
loop_
_entity_poly.entity_id
_entity_poly.type
_entity_poly.pdbx_seq_one_letter_code
_entity_poly.pdbx_strand_id
1 'polypeptide(L)'
;MWSRARSCCTVPGCDRELSHSPGEGSPMTTGNAGEADKEQDYWPIEIPISVAWGDMDSLGHVNNTRFLRWFEDARIEAFRRIGTLELGPGSASGPILARVECVFRSPVRHPDVITSRIRATDLGTDRYTLEHQILSQQQQQVVALGTSRIIEVDYNTGQKVPLAAEILAALEEISV
;
A
#
# COMPACT_ATOMS: atom_id res chain seq x y z
N MET A 1 0.95 7.54 55.72
CA MET A 1 1.88 7.00 56.75
C MET A 1 2.17 5.55 56.36
N TRP A 2 3.42 5.08 56.49
CA TRP A 2 4.09 3.92 55.83
C TRP A 2 4.87 4.36 54.58
N SER A 3 6.06 4.97 54.71
CA SER A 3 7.38 4.48 55.15
C SER A 3 8.24 3.88 54.02
N ARG A 4 9.28 4.67 53.66
CA ARG A 4 10.66 4.38 53.14
C ARG A 4 11.08 2.90 53.01
N ALA A 5 12.08 2.49 52.22
CA ALA A 5 12.87 2.97 51.08
C ALA A 5 13.91 1.87 50.76
N ARG A 6 14.42 1.84 49.51
CA ARG A 6 15.71 1.29 49.01
C ARG A 6 15.95 -0.24 49.00
N SER A 7 16.33 -0.73 47.83
CA SER A 7 17.56 -1.51 47.60
C SER A 7 17.85 -1.50 46.09
N CYS A 8 18.71 -0.61 45.58
CA CYS A 8 20.15 -0.78 45.44
C CYS A 8 20.51 -1.97 44.53
N CYS A 9 20.50 -1.71 43.21
CA CYS A 9 21.13 -2.59 42.22
C CYS A 9 22.63 -2.72 42.54
N THR A 10 23.02 -3.90 42.97
CA THR A 10 24.41 -4.34 43.14
C THR A 10 25.00 -4.75 41.79
N VAL A 11 25.51 -3.79 41.02
CA VAL A 11 26.41 -4.09 39.90
C VAL A 11 27.81 -3.59 40.28
N PRO A 12 28.80 -4.48 40.44
CA PRO A 12 30.18 -4.09 40.71
C PRO A 12 30.80 -3.40 39.49
N GLY A 13 31.36 -2.19 39.66
CA GLY A 13 32.17 -1.50 38.64
C GLY A 13 31.61 -0.19 38.06
N CYS A 14 30.53 0.37 38.62
CA CYS A 14 29.98 1.65 38.17
C CYS A 14 30.41 2.83 39.06
N ASP A 15 31.71 3.07 39.14
CA ASP A 15 32.24 4.35 39.62
C ASP A 15 32.56 5.21 38.40
N ARG A 16 31.67 6.14 38.05
CA ARG A 16 32.04 7.28 37.21
C ARG A 16 31.28 8.53 37.62
N GLU A 17 32.07 9.44 38.16
CA GLU A 17 31.76 10.80 38.55
C GLU A 17 31.05 11.57 37.42
N LEU A 18 29.96 12.26 37.77
CA LEU A 18 29.20 13.12 36.86
C LEU A 18 29.91 14.47 36.70
N SER A 19 30.90 14.55 35.80
CA SER A 19 31.41 15.82 35.30
C SER A 19 30.49 16.35 34.19
N HIS A 20 29.80 17.46 34.45
CA HIS A 20 29.03 18.20 33.45
C HIS A 20 29.98 18.90 32.47
N SER A 21 29.94 18.49 31.21
CA SER A 21 30.47 19.26 30.08
C SER A 21 29.32 19.51 29.08
N PRO A 22 29.12 20.75 28.62
CA PRO A 22 28.08 21.02 27.62
C PRO A 22 28.55 20.47 26.26
N GLY A 23 27.88 19.42 25.80
CA GLY A 23 28.10 18.87 24.46
C GLY A 23 27.53 19.81 23.42
N GLU A 24 28.41 20.33 22.56
CA GLU A 24 28.07 21.08 21.35
C GLU A 24 27.14 20.23 20.47
N GLY A 25 25.94 20.75 20.21
CA GLY A 25 24.98 20.13 19.32
C GLY A 25 25.53 20.09 17.90
N SER A 26 25.76 18.88 17.37
CA SER A 26 25.94 18.69 15.94
C SER A 26 24.67 19.15 15.20
N PRO A 27 24.80 19.87 14.09
CA PRO A 27 23.63 20.35 13.36
C PRO A 27 22.85 19.15 12.82
N MET A 28 21.56 19.11 13.12
CA MET A 28 20.61 18.24 12.45
C MET A 28 20.70 18.53 10.96
N THR A 29 21.28 17.62 10.20
CA THR A 29 21.15 17.57 8.76
C THR A 29 19.66 17.51 8.45
N THR A 30 19.13 18.60 7.89
CA THR A 30 17.82 18.63 7.27
C THR A 30 17.85 17.65 6.10
N GLY A 31 17.49 16.40 6.38
CA GLY A 31 17.23 15.40 5.36
C GLY A 31 16.09 15.95 4.50
N ASN A 32 16.45 16.32 3.27
CA ASN A 32 15.54 16.89 2.29
C ASN A 32 14.53 15.80 1.90
N ALA A 33 13.38 15.74 2.60
CA ALA A 33 12.32 14.76 2.41
C ALA A 33 11.44 15.04 1.17
N GLY A 34 12.01 15.65 0.12
CA GLY A 34 11.24 16.20 -0.99
C GLY A 34 11.75 15.89 -2.40
N GLU A 35 12.77 15.04 -2.57
CA GLU A 35 13.50 14.98 -3.85
C GLU A 35 13.62 13.57 -4.48
N ALA A 36 12.84 12.57 -4.04
CA ALA A 36 12.99 11.18 -4.50
C ALA A 36 11.79 10.57 -5.27
N ASP A 37 10.75 11.34 -5.60
CA ASP A 37 9.50 10.79 -6.18
C ASP A 37 9.18 11.34 -7.60
N LYS A 38 10.18 11.78 -8.38
CA LYS A 38 9.93 12.44 -9.69
C LYS A 38 10.06 11.58 -10.96
N GLU A 39 10.49 10.33 -10.86
CA GLU A 39 10.77 9.52 -12.07
C GLU A 39 9.61 8.58 -12.50
N GLN A 40 8.53 8.43 -11.71
CA GLN A 40 7.51 7.39 -11.97
C GLN A 40 6.07 7.88 -11.74
N ASP A 41 5.67 8.96 -12.39
CA ASP A 41 4.29 9.50 -12.32
C ASP A 41 3.34 8.97 -13.42
N TYR A 42 3.74 7.90 -14.13
CA TYR A 42 2.82 7.27 -15.08
C TYR A 42 1.83 6.35 -14.36
N TRP A 43 0.55 6.71 -14.45
CA TRP A 43 -0.59 5.96 -13.93
C TRP A 43 -1.64 5.79 -15.05
N PRO A 44 -1.69 4.64 -15.74
CA PRO A 44 -2.54 4.44 -16.92
C PRO A 44 -4.04 4.38 -16.59
N ILE A 45 -4.38 4.12 -15.32
CA ILE A 45 -5.74 3.97 -14.83
C ILE A 45 -5.89 4.77 -13.54
N GLU A 46 -6.87 5.65 -13.51
CA GLU A 46 -7.24 6.49 -12.37
C GLU A 46 -8.76 6.48 -12.19
N ILE A 47 -9.23 6.18 -10.98
CA ILE A 47 -10.67 6.10 -10.67
C ILE A 47 -10.99 7.06 -9.52
N PRO A 48 -11.83 8.07 -9.72
CA PRO A 48 -12.33 8.89 -8.63
C PRO A 48 -13.40 8.13 -7.82
N ILE A 49 -13.28 8.14 -6.49
CA ILE A 49 -14.20 7.46 -5.57
C ILE A 49 -14.59 8.44 -4.46
N SER A 50 -15.89 8.70 -4.33
CA SER A 50 -16.43 9.48 -3.23
C SER A 50 -16.36 8.68 -1.93
N VAL A 51 -15.74 9.26 -0.89
CA VAL A 51 -15.69 8.62 0.44
C VAL A 51 -17.09 8.69 1.05
N ALA A 52 -17.68 7.54 1.36
CA ALA A 52 -18.98 7.49 2.01
C ALA A 52 -18.85 7.79 3.51
N TRP A 53 -19.85 8.43 4.11
CA TRP A 53 -19.86 8.65 5.57
C TRP A 53 -19.74 7.34 6.36
N GLY A 54 -20.41 6.28 5.89
CA GLY A 54 -20.36 4.94 6.50
C GLY A 54 -19.04 4.19 6.33
N ASP A 55 -18.08 4.73 5.57
CA ASP A 55 -16.73 4.15 5.46
C ASP A 55 -15.85 4.49 6.67
N MET A 56 -16.25 5.48 7.48
CA MET A 56 -15.58 5.84 8.72
C MET A 56 -15.96 4.88 9.85
N ASP A 57 -14.97 4.53 10.67
CA ASP A 57 -15.22 3.78 11.90
C ASP A 57 -15.39 4.71 13.12
N SER A 58 -15.53 4.12 14.30
CA SER A 58 -15.74 4.84 15.56
C SER A 58 -14.57 5.75 15.97
N LEU A 59 -13.41 5.65 15.31
CA LEU A 59 -12.25 6.51 15.55
C LEU A 59 -12.26 7.77 14.67
N GLY A 60 -13.29 7.95 13.84
CA GLY A 60 -13.53 9.20 13.10
C GLY A 60 -12.64 9.36 11.86
N HIS A 61 -12.20 8.26 11.27
CA HIS A 61 -11.53 8.20 9.97
C HIS A 61 -11.95 6.93 9.23
N VAL A 62 -11.69 6.91 7.92
CA VAL A 62 -12.00 5.75 7.08
C VAL A 62 -11.31 4.51 7.62
N ASN A 63 -12.06 3.41 7.72
CA ASN A 63 -11.53 2.15 8.20
C ASN A 63 -10.47 1.59 7.23
N ASN A 64 -9.41 0.99 7.78
CA ASN A 64 -8.30 0.46 6.98
C ASN A 64 -8.73 -0.54 5.89
N THR A 65 -9.79 -1.33 6.12
CA THR A 65 -10.28 -2.33 5.15
C THR A 65 -10.88 -1.69 3.90
N ARG A 66 -11.35 -0.44 3.98
CA ARG A 66 -11.93 0.29 2.83
C ARG A 66 -10.89 0.62 1.77
N PHE A 67 -9.64 0.84 2.15
CA PHE A 67 -8.55 1.02 1.19
C PHE A 67 -8.35 -0.21 0.31
N LEU A 68 -8.49 -1.41 0.87
CA LEU A 68 -8.40 -2.65 0.09
C LEU A 68 -9.55 -2.82 -0.90
N ARG A 69 -10.73 -2.24 -0.58
CA ARG A 69 -11.87 -2.17 -1.50
C ARG A 69 -11.63 -1.16 -2.63
N TRP A 70 -11.04 0.00 -2.34
CA TRP A 70 -10.64 0.94 -3.39
C TRP A 70 -9.56 0.37 -4.32
N PHE A 71 -8.66 -0.46 -3.79
CA PHE A 71 -7.74 -1.24 -4.62
C PHE A 71 -8.48 -2.26 -5.48
N GLU A 72 -9.51 -2.93 -4.95
CA GLU A 72 -10.36 -3.84 -5.70
C GLU A 72 -11.05 -3.15 -6.87
N ASP A 73 -11.67 -1.99 -6.65
CA ASP A 73 -12.32 -1.21 -7.70
C ASP A 73 -11.33 -0.88 -8.83
N ALA A 74 -10.12 -0.44 -8.48
CA ALA A 74 -9.06 -0.16 -9.45
C ALA A 74 -8.57 -1.44 -10.17
N ARG A 75 -8.45 -2.57 -9.48
CA ARG A 75 -8.09 -3.85 -10.10
C ARG A 75 -9.15 -4.31 -11.09
N ILE A 76 -10.43 -4.14 -10.78
CA ILE A 76 -11.51 -4.53 -11.70
C ILE A 76 -11.43 -3.73 -13.00
N GLU A 77 -11.12 -2.43 -12.94
CA GLU A 77 -10.90 -1.64 -14.14
C GLU A 77 -9.65 -2.07 -14.91
N ALA A 78 -8.56 -2.40 -14.20
CA ALA A 78 -7.38 -2.99 -14.83
C ALA A 78 -7.71 -4.31 -15.54
N PHE A 79 -8.45 -5.22 -14.88
CA PHE A 79 -8.90 -6.50 -15.46
C PHE A 79 -9.83 -6.33 -16.64
N ARG A 80 -10.67 -5.29 -16.64
CA ARG A 80 -11.48 -4.91 -17.80
C ARG A 80 -10.59 -4.50 -18.97
N ARG A 81 -9.57 -3.67 -18.70
CA ARG A 81 -8.65 -3.17 -19.74
C ARG A 81 -7.78 -4.27 -20.34
N ILE A 82 -7.32 -5.22 -19.54
CA ILE A 82 -6.51 -6.35 -20.02
C ILE A 82 -7.34 -7.55 -20.51
N GLY A 83 -8.68 -7.43 -20.54
CA GLY A 83 -9.57 -8.47 -21.06
C GLY A 83 -9.81 -9.68 -20.15
N THR A 84 -9.26 -9.71 -18.94
CA THR A 84 -9.43 -10.85 -18.01
C THR A 84 -10.84 -10.92 -17.40
N LEU A 85 -11.56 -9.80 -17.31
CA LEU A 85 -12.92 -9.77 -16.75
C LEU A 85 -13.96 -10.46 -17.65
N GLU A 86 -13.69 -10.56 -18.95
CA GLU A 86 -14.59 -11.20 -19.94
C GLU A 86 -14.55 -12.73 -19.87
N LEU A 87 -13.60 -13.32 -19.12
CA LEU A 87 -13.46 -14.76 -18.94
C LEU A 87 -14.65 -15.38 -18.19
N GLY A 88 -15.41 -14.59 -17.43
CA GLY A 88 -16.69 -14.96 -16.82
C GLY A 88 -16.67 -16.22 -15.92
N PRO A 89 -17.81 -16.56 -15.31
CA PRO A 89 -17.99 -17.88 -14.70
C PRO A 89 -18.05 -18.94 -15.81
N GLY A 90 -16.91 -19.55 -16.12
CA GLY A 90 -16.79 -20.58 -17.17
C GLY A 90 -15.38 -20.79 -17.74
N SER A 91 -14.46 -19.84 -17.53
CA SER A 91 -13.05 -20.03 -17.89
C SER A 91 -12.40 -21.15 -17.08
N ALA A 92 -11.53 -21.93 -17.72
CA ALA A 92 -10.78 -23.01 -17.07
C ALA A 92 -9.70 -22.49 -16.12
N SER A 93 -9.19 -21.27 -16.36
CA SER A 93 -8.24 -20.57 -15.49
C SER A 93 -8.65 -19.11 -15.29
N GLY A 94 -8.07 -18.47 -14.27
CA GLY A 94 -8.17 -17.03 -14.11
C GLY A 94 -7.33 -16.45 -12.96
N PRO A 95 -7.44 -15.14 -12.75
CA PRO A 95 -6.61 -14.41 -11.80
C PRO A 95 -7.07 -14.64 -10.36
N ILE A 96 -6.13 -14.94 -9.48
CA ILE A 96 -6.33 -15.03 -8.03
C ILE A 96 -5.42 -14.03 -7.32
N LEU A 97 -6.00 -13.26 -6.40
CA LEU A 97 -5.26 -12.37 -5.51
C LEU A 97 -4.48 -13.19 -4.48
N ALA A 98 -3.18 -13.35 -4.69
CA ALA A 98 -2.30 -14.12 -3.81
C ALA A 98 -1.79 -13.31 -2.62
N ARG A 99 -1.60 -12.00 -2.78
CA ARG A 99 -1.13 -11.10 -1.73
C ARG A 99 -1.67 -9.69 -1.95
N VAL A 100 -2.01 -9.01 -0.87
CA VAL A 100 -2.31 -7.59 -0.88
C VAL A 100 -1.58 -6.91 0.27
N GLU A 101 -0.99 -5.76 0.01
CA GLU A 101 -0.33 -4.92 1.00
C GLU A 101 -0.88 -3.49 0.91
N CYS A 102 -0.94 -2.81 2.05
CA CYS A 102 -1.32 -1.41 2.12
C CYS A 102 -0.45 -0.69 3.16
N VAL A 103 0.18 0.39 2.73
CA VAL A 103 0.88 1.36 3.59
C VAL A 103 -0.01 2.58 3.74
N PHE A 104 -0.53 2.79 4.95
CA PHE A 104 -1.36 3.95 5.29
C PHE A 104 -0.45 5.12 5.65
N ARG A 105 -0.51 6.21 4.87
CA ARG A 105 0.33 7.42 5.08
C ARG A 105 -0.41 8.52 5.84
N SER A 106 -1.70 8.71 5.58
CA SER A 106 -2.52 9.73 6.24
C SER A 106 -3.98 9.28 6.38
N PRO A 107 -4.68 9.59 7.49
CA PRO A 107 -6.10 9.26 7.65
C PRO A 107 -6.97 10.05 6.66
N VAL A 108 -8.00 9.39 6.11
CA VAL A 108 -9.02 9.99 5.25
C VAL A 108 -10.32 10.13 6.02
N ARG A 109 -11.11 11.17 5.75
CA ARG A 109 -12.41 11.43 6.42
C ARG A 109 -13.46 11.83 5.39
N HIS A 110 -14.73 11.59 5.70
CA HIS A 110 -15.82 12.18 4.94
C HIS A 110 -16.03 13.66 5.33
N PRO A 111 -16.42 14.54 4.40
CA PRO A 111 -16.49 14.29 2.96
C PRO A 111 -15.08 14.29 2.37
N ASP A 112 -14.82 13.51 1.34
CA ASP A 112 -13.62 13.60 0.49
C ASP A 112 -13.90 12.85 -0.81
N VAL A 113 -13.11 13.11 -1.84
CA VAL A 113 -13.03 12.29 -3.05
C VAL A 113 -11.59 11.83 -3.16
N ILE A 114 -11.39 10.52 -3.22
CA ILE A 114 -10.07 9.96 -3.46
C ILE A 114 -9.91 9.61 -4.93
N THR A 115 -8.68 9.59 -5.43
CA THR A 115 -8.33 9.01 -6.72
C THR A 115 -7.55 7.74 -6.46
N SER A 116 -8.11 6.58 -6.84
CA SER A 116 -7.44 5.28 -6.80
C SER A 116 -6.74 5.06 -8.13
N ARG A 117 -5.40 5.01 -8.11
CA ARG A 117 -4.55 4.79 -9.28
C ARG A 117 -3.97 3.40 -9.27
N ILE A 118 -3.78 2.82 -10.45
CA ILE A 118 -3.22 1.49 -10.60
C ILE A 118 -2.36 1.37 -11.86
N ARG A 119 -1.30 0.56 -11.76
CA ARG A 119 -0.42 0.15 -12.87
C ARG A 119 0.13 -1.25 -12.65
N ALA A 120 0.53 -1.93 -13.71
CA ALA A 120 1.20 -3.22 -13.63
C ALA A 120 2.72 -3.07 -13.41
N THR A 121 3.30 -4.00 -12.66
CA THR A 121 4.73 -4.12 -12.37
C THR A 121 5.10 -5.59 -12.18
N ASP A 122 6.39 -5.92 -12.21
CA ASP A 122 6.91 -7.27 -11.94
C ASP A 122 6.15 -8.35 -12.74
N LEU A 123 6.18 -8.25 -14.07
CA LEU A 123 5.53 -9.20 -14.98
C LEU A 123 6.35 -10.50 -15.03
N GLY A 124 5.78 -11.57 -14.49
CA GLY A 124 6.36 -12.91 -14.51
C GLY A 124 5.61 -13.85 -15.46
N THR A 125 6.00 -15.12 -15.45
CA THR A 125 5.40 -16.13 -16.34
C THR A 125 4.00 -16.58 -15.91
N ASP A 126 3.72 -16.60 -14.60
CA ASP A 126 2.49 -17.13 -13.98
C ASP A 126 1.85 -16.12 -13.01
N ARG A 127 2.37 -14.88 -12.99
CA ARG A 127 2.06 -13.88 -11.98
C ARG A 127 2.44 -12.49 -12.43
N TYR A 128 1.81 -11.49 -11.81
CA TYR A 128 2.16 -10.08 -11.97
C TYR A 128 1.79 -9.30 -10.71
N THR A 129 2.38 -8.12 -10.54
CA THR A 129 2.03 -7.19 -9.46
C THR A 129 1.25 -6.02 -10.02
N LEU A 130 0.25 -5.57 -9.27
CA LEU A 130 -0.41 -4.30 -9.50
C LEU A 130 -0.01 -3.36 -8.37
N GLU A 131 0.59 -2.22 -8.69
CA GLU A 131 0.85 -1.15 -7.74
C GLU A 131 -0.36 -0.24 -7.65
N HIS A 132 -0.64 0.23 -6.45
CA HIS A 132 -1.76 1.09 -6.13
C HIS A 132 -1.30 2.37 -5.44
N GLN A 133 -1.95 3.48 -5.78
CA GLN A 133 -1.76 4.76 -5.09
C GLN A 133 -3.12 5.43 -4.86
N ILE A 134 -3.37 5.87 -3.63
CA ILE A 134 -4.58 6.64 -3.28
C ILE A 134 -4.18 8.08 -3.02
N LEU A 135 -4.77 9.02 -3.76
CA LEU A 135 -4.65 10.45 -3.52
C LEU A 135 -5.94 10.99 -2.93
N SER A 136 -5.84 11.83 -1.89
CA SER A 136 -6.97 12.58 -1.37
C SER A 136 -7.08 13.92 -2.08
N GLN A 137 -8.27 14.25 -2.59
CA GLN A 137 -8.50 15.56 -3.18
C GLN A 137 -8.56 16.66 -2.11
N GLN A 138 -9.04 16.38 -0.90
CA GLN A 138 -9.00 17.40 0.15
C GLN A 138 -7.59 17.70 0.65
N GLN A 139 -6.75 16.66 0.78
CA GLN A 139 -5.40 16.83 1.33
C GLN A 139 -4.36 17.11 0.25
N GLN A 140 -4.69 16.93 -1.04
CA GLN A 140 -3.79 17.12 -2.18
C GLN A 140 -2.48 16.32 -2.03
N GLN A 141 -2.57 15.11 -1.48
CA GLN A 141 -1.42 14.23 -1.24
C GLN A 141 -1.78 12.75 -1.33
N VAL A 142 -0.74 11.92 -1.46
CA VAL A 142 -0.86 10.46 -1.36
C VAL A 142 -1.16 10.06 0.09
N VAL A 143 -2.30 9.41 0.30
CA VAL A 143 -2.76 8.97 1.63
C VAL A 143 -2.55 7.49 1.86
N ALA A 144 -2.40 6.69 0.80
CA ALA A 144 -2.00 5.28 0.89
C ALA A 144 -1.26 4.80 -0.37
N LEU A 145 -0.40 3.80 -0.18
CA LEU A 145 0.22 3.02 -1.25
C LEU A 145 -0.13 1.55 -1.05
N GLY A 146 -0.24 0.78 -2.13
CA GLY A 146 -0.50 -0.64 -2.01
C GLY A 146 0.08 -1.46 -3.15
N THR A 147 0.15 -2.77 -2.93
CA THR A 147 0.51 -3.74 -3.96
C THR A 147 -0.46 -4.90 -3.92
N SER A 148 -0.78 -5.45 -5.09
CA SER A 148 -1.58 -6.67 -5.24
C SER A 148 -0.81 -7.66 -6.11
N ARG A 149 -0.44 -8.81 -5.56
CA ARG A 149 0.14 -9.92 -6.34
C ARG A 149 -0.98 -10.78 -6.89
N ILE A 150 -1.06 -10.86 -8.20
CA ILE A 150 -2.00 -11.74 -8.90
C ILE A 150 -1.23 -12.95 -9.44
N ILE A 151 -1.84 -14.12 -9.31
CA ILE A 151 -1.37 -15.36 -9.94
C ILE A 151 -2.47 -15.90 -10.84
N GLU A 152 -2.08 -16.56 -11.92
CA GLU A 152 -3.03 -17.26 -12.79
C GLU A 152 -3.15 -18.72 -12.34
N VAL A 153 -4.38 -19.20 -12.15
CA VAL A 153 -4.67 -20.53 -11.60
C VAL A 153 -5.70 -21.24 -12.46
N ASP A 154 -5.44 -22.49 -12.80
CA ASP A 154 -6.44 -23.40 -13.34
C ASP A 154 -7.42 -23.79 -12.23
N TYR A 155 -8.70 -23.47 -12.41
CA TYR A 155 -9.73 -23.66 -11.39
C TYR A 155 -10.12 -25.12 -11.17
N ASN A 156 -9.83 -26.02 -12.12
CA ASN A 156 -10.12 -27.45 -11.98
C ASN A 156 -9.06 -28.15 -11.13
N THR A 157 -7.80 -27.74 -11.26
CA THR A 157 -6.65 -28.38 -10.62
C THR A 157 -6.13 -27.62 -9.40
N GLY A 158 -6.46 -26.34 -9.28
CA GLY A 158 -5.91 -25.42 -8.27
C GLY A 158 -4.41 -25.13 -8.47
N GLN A 159 -3.83 -25.50 -9.61
CA GLN A 159 -2.42 -25.29 -9.91
C GLN A 159 -2.22 -23.98 -10.68
N LYS A 160 -1.05 -23.37 -10.48
CA LYS A 160 -0.66 -22.20 -11.27
C LYS A 160 -0.46 -22.58 -12.73
N VAL A 161 -0.88 -21.69 -13.61
CA VAL A 161 -0.66 -21.82 -15.06
C VAL A 161 0.02 -20.57 -15.62
N PRO A 162 0.71 -20.67 -16.76
CA PRO A 162 1.29 -19.50 -17.42
C PRO A 162 0.21 -18.50 -17.83
N LEU A 163 0.56 -17.21 -17.81
CA LEU A 163 -0.27 -16.15 -18.39
C LEU A 163 -0.37 -16.35 -19.90
N ALA A 164 -1.57 -16.15 -20.44
CA ALA A 164 -1.77 -16.12 -21.90
C ALA A 164 -1.01 -14.94 -22.51
N ALA A 165 -0.52 -15.11 -23.74
CA ALA A 165 0.32 -14.10 -24.41
C ALA A 165 -0.44 -12.78 -24.59
N GLU A 166 -1.75 -12.84 -24.82
CA GLU A 166 -2.64 -11.71 -24.97
C GLU A 166 -2.76 -10.92 -23.67
N ILE A 167 -2.83 -11.61 -22.52
CA ILE A 167 -2.87 -10.98 -21.19
C ILE A 167 -1.53 -10.31 -20.88
N LEU A 168 -0.41 -10.98 -21.20
CA LEU A 168 0.92 -10.40 -20.99
C LEU A 168 1.09 -9.11 -21.82
N ALA A 169 0.74 -9.13 -23.11
CA ALA A 169 0.79 -7.96 -23.96
C ALA A 169 -0.08 -6.81 -23.44
N ALA A 170 -1.30 -7.11 -22.97
CA ALA A 170 -2.17 -6.09 -22.40
C ALA A 170 -1.68 -5.55 -21.04
N LEU A 171 -1.00 -6.38 -20.24
CA LEU A 171 -0.35 -5.93 -19.00
C LEU A 171 0.81 -4.97 -19.28
N GLU A 172 1.57 -5.17 -20.36
CA GLU A 172 2.63 -4.25 -20.79
C GLU A 172 2.07 -2.87 -21.16
N GLU A 173 0.84 -2.76 -21.68
CA GLU A 173 0.21 -1.46 -21.98
C GLU A 173 -0.13 -0.64 -20.73
N ILE A 174 -0.24 -1.28 -19.58
CA ILE A 174 -0.53 -0.63 -18.29
C ILE A 174 0.65 -0.71 -17.32
N SER A 175 1.83 -1.12 -17.78
CA SER A 175 3.03 -1.16 -16.95
C SER A 175 3.81 0.15 -17.00
N VAL A 176 4.73 0.32 -16.05
CA VAL A 176 5.75 1.38 -16.04
C VAL A 176 6.91 1.04 -16.98
#